data_AF-A0A3L6JBK7-F1
#
_entry.id   AF-A0A3L6JBK7-F1
#
_cell.length_a   1.000
_cell.length_b   1.000
_cell.length_c   1.000
_cell.angle_alpha   90.00
_cell.angle_beta   90.00
_cell.angle_gamma   90.00
#
_symmetry.space_group_name_H-M   'P 1'
#
loop_
_entity.id
_entity.type
_entity.pdbx_description
1 polymer ?
#
loop_
_entity_poly.entity_id
_entity_poly.type
_entity_poly.pdbx_seq_one_letter_code
_entity_poly.pdbx_strand_id
1 'polypeptide(L)'
;MKVKAVLRDAEILRLPIGSSERVLASAEKNFGRVVNLSSLLKVMGLRAEDRLKMLEILERTGAHIWLAREGDQHLIYLSKNGPPQDEEFTGYQWK
;
A
#
# COMPACT_ATOMS: atom_id res chain seq x y z
N MET A 1 -9.31 14.62 4.39
CA MET A 1 -8.99 13.37 3.68
C MET A 1 -9.64 12.19 4.39
N LYS A 2 -10.32 11.28 3.68
CA LYS A 2 -10.95 10.10 4.32
C LYS A 2 -10.06 8.87 4.26
N VAL A 3 -9.32 8.61 5.34
CA VAL A 3 -8.52 7.39 5.50
C VAL A 3 -9.44 6.18 5.56
N LYS A 4 -9.28 5.23 4.64
CA LYS A 4 -10.08 4.01 4.58
C LYS A 4 -9.40 2.91 5.39
N ALA A 5 -10.21 2.04 6.01
CA ALA A 5 -9.69 0.81 6.59
C ALA A 5 -9.06 -0.07 5.51
N VAL A 6 -7.93 -0.69 5.85
CA VAL A 6 -7.27 -1.70 5.02
C VAL A 6 -8.20 -2.90 4.89
N LEU A 7 -8.51 -3.25 3.64
CA LEU A 7 -9.27 -4.46 3.34
C LEU A 7 -8.39 -5.68 3.60
N ARG A 8 -8.93 -6.61 4.39
CA ARG A 8 -8.31 -7.88 4.75
C ARG A 8 -9.08 -9.00 4.08
N ASP A 9 -8.38 -10.06 3.69
CA ASP A 9 -8.96 -11.22 3.03
C ASP A 9 -8.35 -12.50 3.63
N ALA A 10 -9.19 -13.45 4.01
CA ALA A 10 -8.73 -14.68 4.64
C ALA A 10 -7.81 -15.49 3.71
N GLU A 11 -8.05 -15.45 2.40
CA GLU A 11 -7.20 -16.14 1.42
C GLU A 11 -5.82 -15.48 1.31
N ILE A 12 -5.76 -14.15 1.38
CA ILE A 12 -4.48 -13.40 1.41
C ILE A 12 -3.68 -13.77 2.68
N LEU A 13 -4.35 -13.94 3.82
CA LEU A 13 -3.68 -14.26 5.08
C LEU A 13 -3.10 -15.68 5.11
N ARG A 14 -3.57 -16.60 4.24
CA ARG A 14 -3.01 -17.94 4.05
C ARG A 14 -1.74 -17.96 3.21
N LEU A 15 -1.48 -16.90 2.43
CA LEU A 15 -0.25 -16.78 1.66
C LEU A 15 0.98 -16.63 2.58
N PRO A 16 2.17 -17.09 2.16
CA PRO A 16 3.37 -17.01 2.99
C PRO A 16 3.67 -15.57 3.43
N ILE A 17 3.97 -15.41 4.72
CA ILE A 17 4.22 -14.10 5.35
C ILE A 17 5.35 -13.37 4.64
N GLY A 18 5.12 -12.13 4.22
CA GLY A 18 6.11 -11.28 3.57
C GLY A 18 6.56 -11.74 2.18
N SER A 19 5.86 -12.71 1.58
CA SER A 19 6.07 -13.13 0.19
C SER A 19 5.59 -12.08 -0.81
N SER A 20 6.18 -12.08 -2.00
CA SER A 20 5.76 -11.19 -3.09
C SER A 20 4.28 -11.38 -3.42
N GLU A 21 3.80 -12.62 -3.51
CA GLU A 21 2.39 -12.94 -3.79
C GLU A 21 1.44 -12.30 -2.77
N ARG A 22 1.77 -12.40 -1.48
CA ARG A 22 0.97 -11.79 -0.42
C ARG A 22 0.99 -10.26 -0.46
N VAL A 23 2.15 -9.66 -0.73
CA VAL A 23 2.30 -8.21 -0.89
C VAL A 23 1.43 -7.73 -2.03
N LEU A 24 1.50 -8.40 -3.19
CA LEU A 24 0.72 -8.06 -4.37
C LEU A 24 -0.77 -8.19 -4.13
N ALA A 25 -1.23 -9.35 -3.66
CA ALA A 25 -2.66 -9.55 -3.39
C ALA A 25 -3.21 -8.53 -2.38
N SER A 26 -2.42 -8.19 -1.34
CA SER A 26 -2.79 -7.17 -0.35
C SER A 26 -2.89 -5.77 -0.98
N ALA A 27 -1.95 -5.41 -1.83
CA ALA A 27 -1.94 -4.13 -2.53
C ALA A 27 -3.11 -4.02 -3.50
N GLU A 28 -3.35 -5.04 -4.32
CA GLU A 28 -4.43 -5.07 -5.32
C GLU A 28 -5.81 -4.91 -4.68
N LYS A 29 -6.03 -5.60 -3.56
CA LYS A 29 -7.28 -5.46 -2.79
C LYS A 29 -7.50 -4.03 -2.29
N ASN A 30 -6.45 -3.25 -2.13
CA ASN A 30 -6.48 -1.90 -1.56
C ASN A 30 -6.24 -0.79 -2.59
N PHE A 31 -6.19 -1.09 -3.90
CA PHE A 31 -6.05 -0.06 -4.92
C PHE A 31 -7.17 0.98 -4.91
N GLY A 32 -6.84 2.23 -5.23
CA GLY A 32 -7.78 3.35 -5.25
C GLY A 32 -8.22 3.81 -3.85
N ARG A 33 -7.48 3.42 -2.81
CA ARG A 33 -7.79 3.73 -1.42
C ARG A 33 -6.57 4.35 -0.75
N VAL A 34 -6.79 5.48 -0.08
CA VAL A 34 -5.84 5.99 0.90
C VAL A 34 -5.99 5.15 2.17
N VAL A 35 -4.93 4.45 2.55
CA VAL A 35 -4.93 3.55 3.71
C VAL A 35 -3.73 3.80 4.60
N ASN A 36 -3.82 3.36 5.86
CA ASN A 36 -2.71 3.38 6.78
C ASN A 36 -1.65 2.34 6.39
N LEU A 37 -0.41 2.81 6.16
CA LEU A 37 0.74 2.02 5.73
C LEU A 37 1.10 0.93 6.74
N SER A 38 1.17 1.24 8.04
CA SER A 38 1.50 0.25 9.07
C SER A 38 0.47 -0.89 9.13
N SER A 39 -0.80 -0.57 8.92
CA SER A 39 -1.87 -1.56 8.85
C SER A 39 -1.76 -2.42 7.59
N LEU A 40 -1.39 -1.82 6.46
CA LEU A 40 -1.18 -2.54 5.21
C LEU A 40 0.02 -3.50 5.31
N LEU A 41 1.14 -3.05 5.87
CA LEU A 41 2.32 -3.89 6.13
C LEU A 41 1.99 -5.10 7.01
N LYS A 42 1.18 -4.93 8.06
CA LYS A 42 0.71 -6.05 8.89
C LYS A 42 -0.06 -7.09 8.08
N VAL A 43 -0.94 -6.68 7.17
CA VAL A 43 -1.68 -7.62 6.30
C VAL A 43 -0.73 -8.35 5.36
N MET A 44 0.28 -7.66 4.84
CA MET A 44 1.33 -8.23 4.00
C MET A 44 2.27 -9.19 4.76
N GLY A 45 2.23 -9.19 6.09
CA GLY A 45 3.16 -9.96 6.91
C GLY A 45 4.54 -9.30 7.02
N LEU A 46 4.59 -7.98 6.90
CA LEU A 46 5.80 -7.18 6.94
C LEU A 46 5.82 -6.27 8.17
N ARG A 47 7.02 -5.87 8.59
CA ARG A 47 7.26 -4.89 9.65
C ARG A 47 7.45 -3.50 9.06
N ALA A 48 7.49 -2.48 9.93
CA ALA A 48 7.77 -1.11 9.52
C ALA A 48 9.15 -0.97 8.84
N GLU A 49 10.15 -1.70 9.34
CA GLU A 49 11.50 -1.79 8.77
C GLU A 49 11.53 -2.38 7.35
N ASP A 50 10.56 -3.24 7.01
CA ASP A 50 10.44 -3.87 5.70
C ASP A 50 9.74 -2.99 4.65
N ARG A 51 9.47 -1.71 4.95
CA ARG A 51 8.79 -0.79 4.03
C ARG A 51 9.48 -0.74 2.66
N LEU A 52 10.82 -0.69 2.64
CA LEU A 52 11.57 -0.63 1.38
C LEU A 52 11.36 -1.90 0.54
N LYS A 53 11.39 -3.08 1.18
CA LYS A 53 11.10 -4.37 0.53
C LYS A 53 9.72 -4.38 -0.11
N MET A 54 8.71 -3.82 0.56
CA MET A 54 7.36 -3.68 -0.02
C MET A 54 7.37 -2.80 -1.27
N LEU A 55 8.05 -1.64 -1.22
CA LEU A 55 8.15 -0.74 -2.38
C LEU A 55 8.85 -1.41 -3.57
N GLU A 56 9.95 -2.14 -3.32
CA GLU A 56 10.69 -2.88 -4.34
C GLU A 56 9.86 -3.99 -5.00
N ILE A 57 9.03 -4.68 -4.22
CA ILE A 57 8.10 -5.70 -4.75
C ILE A 57 7.04 -5.05 -5.63
N LEU A 58 6.42 -3.95 -5.17
CA LEU A 58 5.36 -3.27 -5.90
C LEU A 58 5.85 -2.57 -7.17
N GLU A 59 7.07 -2.01 -7.16
CA GLU A 59 7.70 -1.37 -8.31
C GLU A 59 7.73 -2.31 -9.52
N ARG A 60 8.00 -3.61 -9.31
CA ARG A 60 8.07 -4.63 -10.37
C ARG A 60 6.72 -4.92 -11.04
N THR A 61 5.63 -4.39 -10.51
CA THR A 61 4.26 -4.68 -11.00
C THR A 61 3.61 -3.53 -11.75
N GLY A 62 4.34 -2.41 -11.92
CA GLY A 62 3.81 -1.21 -12.57
C GLY A 62 2.74 -0.51 -11.72
N ALA A 63 2.64 -0.83 -10.42
CA ALA A 63 1.76 -0.11 -9.51
C ALA A 63 2.30 1.32 -9.30
N HIS A 64 1.42 2.31 -9.37
CA HIS A 64 1.73 3.65 -8.92
C HIS A 64 1.63 3.70 -7.40
N ILE A 65 2.74 4.06 -6.76
CA ILE A 65 2.86 4.10 -5.30
C ILE A 65 2.97 5.56 -4.88
N TRP A 66 2.02 6.04 -4.11
CA TRP A 66 1.98 7.43 -3.65
C TRP A 66 2.14 7.49 -2.13
N LEU A 67 3.14 8.24 -1.69
CA LEU A 67 3.48 8.45 -0.30
C LEU A 67 3.01 9.83 0.13
N ALA A 68 2.23 9.92 1.21
CA ALA A 68 1.74 11.21 1.69
C ALA A 68 2.89 12.13 2.18
N ARG A 69 2.67 13.45 2.11
CA ARG A 69 3.63 14.48 2.54
C ARG A 69 3.87 14.48 4.06
N GLU A 70 4.80 15.33 4.51
CA GLU A 70 5.13 15.52 5.92
C GLU A 70 3.86 15.85 6.75
N GLY A 71 3.71 15.16 7.88
CA GLY A 71 2.47 15.12 8.69
C GLY A 71 1.69 13.81 8.55
N ASP A 72 1.63 13.25 7.34
CA ASP A 72 0.77 12.10 7.00
C ASP A 72 1.54 10.87 6.51
N GLN A 73 2.84 10.77 6.78
CA GLN A 73 3.71 9.67 6.31
C GLN A 73 3.25 8.24 6.69
N HIS A 74 2.28 8.13 7.59
CA HIS A 74 1.61 6.90 7.95
C HIS A 74 0.58 6.45 6.89
N LEU A 75 0.37 7.21 5.81
CA LEU A 75 -0.59 6.95 4.75
C LEU A 75 0.08 6.62 3.42
N ILE A 76 -0.58 5.76 2.67
CA ILE A 76 -0.17 5.33 1.34
C ILE A 76 -1.40 5.21 0.44
N TYR A 77 -1.21 5.57 -0.82
CA TYR A 77 -2.16 5.31 -1.90
C TYR A 77 -1.49 4.46 -2.96
N LEU A 78 -2.16 3.39 -3.37
CA LEU A 78 -1.70 2.48 -4.41
C LEU A 78 -2.73 2.46 -5.54
N SER A 79 -2.28 2.41 -6.79
CA SER A 79 -3.19 2.25 -7.93
C SER A 79 -2.49 1.61 -9.13
N LYS A 80 -3.31 1.12 -10.08
CA LYS A 80 -2.85 0.77 -11.43
C LYS A 80 -2.99 1.92 -12.43
N ASN A 81 -3.86 2.88 -12.14
CA ASN A 81 -4.29 3.90 -13.09
C ASN A 81 -4.20 5.29 -12.45
N GLY A 82 -3.14 6.02 -12.78
CA GLY A 82 -3.04 7.47 -12.51
C GLY A 82 -2.79 7.87 -11.05
N PRO A 83 -2.98 9.16 -10.73
CA PRO A 83 -2.77 9.71 -9.40
C PRO A 83 -3.95 9.40 -8.45
N PRO A 84 -3.80 9.69 -7.14
CA PRO A 84 -4.89 9.71 -6.17
C PRO A 84 -6.08 10.52 -6.69
N GLN A 85 -7.29 9.95 -6.59
CA GLN A 85 -8.54 10.64 -6.92
C GLN A 85 -9.07 11.52 -5.77
N ASP A 86 -8.50 11.37 -4.58
CA ASP A 86 -8.84 12.18 -3.42
C ASP A 86 -8.04 13.49 -3.48
N GLU A 87 -8.72 14.60 -3.78
CA GLU A 87 -8.10 15.93 -3.90
C GLU A 87 -7.43 16.39 -2.60
N GLU A 88 -7.82 15.82 -1.46
CA GLU A 88 -7.22 16.12 -0.16
C GLU A 88 -5.95 15.27 0.10
N PHE A 89 -5.70 14.23 -0.69
CA PHE A 89 -4.46 13.46 -0.60
C PHE A 89 -3.34 14.20 -1.33
N THR A 90 -2.41 14.75 -0.56
CA THR A 90 -1.19 15.35 -1.10
C THR A 90 0.00 14.45 -0.81
N GLY A 91 0.70 14.02 -1.86
CA GLY A 91 1.82 13.10 -1.74
C GLY A 91 2.82 13.20 -2.87
N TYR A 92 3.87 12.39 -2.76
CA TYR A 92 4.87 12.18 -3.80
C TYR A 92 4.70 10.77 -4.37
N GLN A 93 4.75 10.66 -5.69
CA GLN A 93 4.86 9.35 -6.31
C GLN A 93 6.26 8.79 -6.05
N TRP A 94 6.33 7.58 -5.53
CA TRP A 94 7.56 6.82 -5.42
C TRP A 94 7.93 6.26 -6.79
N LYS A 95 8.92 6.90 -7.41
CA LYS A 95 9.43 6.66 -8.77
C LYS A 95 8.41 6.90 -9.89
#